data_AF-A0A930YVH4-F1
#
_entry.id   AF-A0A930YVH4-F1
#
_cell.length_a   1.000
_cell.length_b   1.000
_cell.length_c   1.000
_cell.angle_alpha   90.00
_cell.angle_beta   90.00
_cell.angle_gamma   90.00
#
_symmetry.space_group_name_H-M   'P 1'
#
loop_
_entity.id
_entity.type
_entity.pdbx_description
1 polymer ?
#
loop_
_entity_poly.entity_id
_entity_poly.type
_entity_poly.pdbx_seq_one_letter_code
_entity_poly.pdbx_strand_id
1 'polypeptide(L)'
;MNQKIFQLFTFFLLSVTLSAQSLSKGPYKVTVSDVKEEKSQLRSFGKLQTTTALVGEYRLEKNGTLVRREKFVFRRSKEFMSLLIMHLSPDRKVSLDYDPKMKLFFMDWDQYKPLKTDTEKNIVMSGILILNEISENQK
;
A
#
# COMPACT_ATOMS: atom_id res chain seq x y z
N MET A 1 33.26 -9.99 50.09
CA MET A 1 33.29 -10.63 48.76
C MET A 1 31.87 -11.10 48.47
N ASN A 2 31.10 -10.41 47.61
CA ASN A 2 29.82 -10.92 47.10
C ASN A 2 29.51 -10.22 45.76
N GLN A 3 29.37 -11.06 44.74
CA GLN A 3 29.39 -10.71 43.32
C GLN A 3 28.14 -9.95 42.90
N LYS A 4 28.36 -8.79 42.26
CA LYS A 4 27.40 -8.14 41.39
C LYS A 4 27.33 -8.94 40.09
N ILE A 5 26.21 -9.61 39.82
CA ILE A 5 25.85 -10.07 38.48
C ILE A 5 24.42 -9.60 38.24
N PHE A 6 24.29 -8.34 37.82
CA PHE A 6 23.04 -7.84 37.28
C PHE A 6 23.05 -8.23 35.80
N GLN A 7 22.27 -9.26 35.46
CA GLN A 7 22.13 -9.75 34.10
C GLN A 7 21.66 -8.61 33.19
N LEU A 8 22.51 -8.33 32.21
CA LEU A 8 22.27 -7.47 31.07
C LEU A 8 21.14 -8.12 30.25
N PHE A 9 19.90 -7.67 30.43
CA PHE A 9 18.81 -8.02 29.52
C PHE A 9 19.09 -7.33 28.19
N THR A 10 19.68 -8.08 27.26
CA THR A 10 19.86 -7.71 25.86
C THR A 10 18.50 -7.39 25.27
N PHE A 11 18.19 -6.09 25.16
CA PHE A 11 17.11 -5.61 24.31
C PHE A 11 17.44 -6.02 22.88
N PHE A 12 16.82 -7.11 22.40
CA PHE A 12 16.70 -7.40 20.99
C PHE A 12 15.90 -6.25 20.36
N LEU A 13 16.60 -5.23 19.88
CA LEU A 13 16.08 -4.28 18.90
C LEU A 13 15.80 -5.08 17.62
N LEU A 14 14.63 -5.73 17.57
CA LEU A 14 14.00 -6.20 16.35
C LEU A 14 13.63 -4.97 15.53
N SER A 15 14.64 -4.35 14.90
CA SER A 15 14.43 -3.50 13.76
C SER A 15 13.83 -4.40 12.68
N VAL A 16 12.49 -4.43 12.60
CA VAL A 16 11.78 -5.04 11.48
C VAL A 16 12.20 -4.24 10.26
N THR A 17 13.24 -4.70 9.58
CA THR A 17 13.62 -4.22 8.26
C THR A 17 12.50 -4.63 7.33
N LEU A 18 11.49 -3.76 7.17
CA LEU A 18 10.47 -3.96 6.16
C LEU A 18 11.14 -3.82 4.79
N SER A 19 11.47 -4.97 4.20
CA SER A 19 12.18 -5.07 2.93
C SER A 19 11.42 -4.34 1.82
N ALA A 20 12.14 -3.63 0.95
CA ALA A 20 11.60 -3.23 -0.34
C ALA A 20 11.24 -4.49 -1.14
N GLN A 21 10.06 -4.51 -1.76
CA GLN A 21 9.64 -5.61 -2.66
C GLN A 21 9.14 -4.99 -3.96
N SER A 22 9.33 -5.70 -5.07
CA SER A 22 8.94 -5.22 -6.38
C SER A 22 7.99 -6.15 -7.12
N LEU A 23 7.10 -5.56 -7.91
CA LEU A 23 6.18 -6.23 -8.84
C LEU A 23 6.30 -5.57 -10.23
N SER A 24 6.21 -6.35 -11.30
CA SER A 24 6.40 -5.85 -12.68
C SER A 24 5.21 -6.20 -13.58
N LYS A 25 4.84 -5.27 -14.48
CA LYS A 25 3.86 -5.42 -15.57
C LYS A 25 4.41 -4.76 -16.83
N GLY A 26 4.94 -5.57 -17.75
CA GLY A 26 5.56 -5.07 -18.99
C GLY A 26 6.73 -4.13 -18.68
N PRO A 27 6.75 -2.88 -19.22
CA PRO A 27 7.85 -1.95 -18.99
C PRO A 27 7.84 -1.33 -17.60
N TYR A 28 6.76 -1.50 -16.82
CA TYR A 28 6.60 -0.88 -15.50
C TYR A 28 7.00 -1.83 -14.37
N LYS A 29 7.77 -1.31 -13.42
CA LYS A 29 8.08 -1.95 -12.14
C LYS A 29 7.65 -1.02 -11.01
N VAL A 30 6.84 -1.55 -10.09
CA VAL A 30 6.54 -0.88 -8.82
C VAL A 30 7.42 -1.46 -7.74
N THR A 31 7.99 -0.61 -6.90
CA THR A 31 8.67 -0.98 -5.66
C THR A 31 8.06 -0.20 -4.52
N VAL A 32 7.70 -0.86 -3.42
CA VAL A 32 7.19 -0.20 -2.22
C VAL A 32 8.23 -0.25 -1.11
N SER A 33 8.36 0.83 -0.35
CA SER A 33 9.28 0.99 0.77
C SER A 33 8.59 1.69 1.96
N ASP A 34 9.27 1.68 3.10
CA ASP A 34 8.89 2.45 4.30
C ASP A 34 7.46 2.15 4.79
N VAL A 35 7.02 0.91 4.57
CA VAL A 35 5.67 0.49 4.92
C VAL A 35 5.53 0.42 6.44
N LYS A 36 4.48 1.03 6.97
CA LYS A 36 4.15 1.01 8.40
C LYS A 36 2.66 0.77 8.57
N GLU A 37 2.29 0.08 9.65
CA GLU A 37 0.90 0.02 10.07
C GLU A 37 0.57 1.21 10.97
N GLU A 38 -0.54 1.89 10.69
CA GLU A 38 -1.05 2.98 11.50
C GLU A 38 -2.55 2.81 11.78
N LYS A 39 -3.00 3.26 12.94
CA LYS A 39 -4.44 3.38 13.20
C LYS A 39 -4.99 4.53 12.35
N SER A 40 -6.06 4.27 11.62
CA SER A 40 -6.75 5.25 10.80
C SER A 40 -8.22 5.32 11.19
N GLN A 41 -8.87 6.42 10.85
CA GLN A 41 -10.31 6.55 11.02
C GLN A 41 -10.94 6.74 9.64
N LEU A 42 -11.95 5.93 9.35
CA LEU A 42 -12.75 6.05 8.14
C LEU A 42 -14.18 6.39 8.56
N ARG A 43 -14.71 7.49 8.04
CA ARG A 43 -16.13 7.80 8.20
C ARG A 43 -16.90 7.09 7.10
N SER A 44 -17.74 6.13 7.48
CA SER A 44 -18.60 5.38 6.56
C SER A 44 -20.04 5.42 7.09
N PHE A 45 -20.99 5.79 6.22
CA PHE A 45 -22.41 5.95 6.56
C PHE A 45 -22.67 6.79 7.83
N GLY A 46 -21.96 7.92 7.96
CA GLY A 46 -22.07 8.82 9.11
C GLY A 46 -21.37 8.34 10.40
N LYS A 47 -20.92 7.08 10.46
CA LYS A 47 -20.21 6.52 11.61
C LYS A 47 -18.69 6.57 11.41
N LEU A 48 -17.96 6.97 12.45
CA LEU A 48 -16.50 6.94 12.46
C LEU A 48 -16.06 5.53 12.87
N GLN A 49 -15.34 4.83 12.00
CA GLN A 49 -14.81 3.50 12.28
C GLN A 49 -13.29 3.56 12.37
N THR A 50 -12.73 2.96 13.41
CA THR A 50 -11.29 2.74 13.50
C THR A 50 -10.92 1.63 12.53
N THR A 51 -10.08 1.95 11.56
CA THR A 51 -9.48 1.01 10.63
C THR A 51 -7.98 0.90 10.91
N THR A 52 -7.33 -0.11 10.36
CA THR A 52 -5.88 -0.07 10.22
C THR A 52 -5.54 0.36 8.80
N ALA A 53 -4.46 1.10 8.64
CA ALA A 53 -3.92 1.45 7.34
C ALA A 53 -2.47 0.99 7.23
N LEU A 54 -2.10 0.49 6.05
CA LEU A 54 -0.70 0.45 5.62
C LEU A 54 -0.40 1.76 4.92
N VAL A 55 0.58 2.49 5.44
CA VAL A 55 1.10 3.70 4.80
C VAL A 55 2.52 3.43 4.35
N GLY A 56 2.92 4.03 3.24
CA GLY A 56 4.29 3.88 2.75
C GLY A 56 4.53 4.74 1.51
N GLU A 57 5.69 4.53 0.90
CA GLU A 57 6.05 5.13 -0.37
C GLU A 57 6.16 4.07 -1.45
N TYR A 58 5.86 4.46 -2.69
CA TYR A 58 6.13 3.64 -3.86
C TYR A 58 6.99 4.39 -4.85
N ARG A 59 7.76 3.63 -5.61
CA ARG A 59 8.52 4.05 -6.77
C ARG A 59 8.01 3.28 -7.97
N LEU A 60 7.66 3.98 -9.03
CA LEU A 60 7.30 3.42 -10.31
C LEU A 60 8.42 3.71 -11.30
N GLU A 61 8.94 2.67 -11.93
CA GLU A 61 10.02 2.74 -12.92
C GLU A 61 9.51 2.20 -14.26
N LYS A 62 9.77 2.92 -15.36
CA LYS A 62 9.50 2.49 -16.73
C LYS A 62 10.82 2.24 -17.43
N ASN A 63 11.09 1.01 -17.88
CA ASN A 63 12.37 0.62 -18.50
C ASN A 63 13.60 1.04 -17.66
N GLY A 64 13.53 0.87 -16.35
CA GLY A 64 14.60 1.24 -15.41
C GLY A 64 14.70 2.73 -15.08
N THR A 65 13.90 3.60 -15.70
CA THR A 65 13.85 5.03 -15.38
C THR A 65 12.74 5.32 -14.39
N LEU A 66 13.05 6.03 -13.29
CA LEU A 66 12.03 6.48 -12.33
C LEU A 66 11.06 7.45 -13.00
N VAL A 67 9.78 7.07 -13.03
CA VAL A 67 8.70 7.91 -13.60
C VAL A 67 7.81 8.54 -12.54
N ARG A 68 7.69 7.90 -11.37
CA ARG A 68 6.85 8.41 -10.27
C ARG A 68 7.37 7.93 -8.92
N ARG A 69 7.29 8.78 -7.90
CA ARG A 69 7.49 8.43 -6.49
C ARG A 69 6.47 9.15 -5.64
N GLU A 70 5.63 8.40 -4.93
CA GLU A 70 4.53 8.97 -4.15
C GLU A 70 4.21 8.13 -2.91
N LYS A 71 3.41 8.72 -2.02
CA LYS A 71 2.88 8.02 -0.84
C LYS A 71 1.58 7.30 -1.19
N PHE A 72 1.32 6.18 -0.52
CA PHE A 72 0.04 5.48 -0.60
C PHE A 72 -0.55 5.27 0.79
N VAL A 73 -1.87 5.09 0.84
CA VAL A 73 -2.60 4.67 2.04
C VAL A 73 -3.53 3.53 1.67
N PHE A 74 -3.23 2.33 2.16
CA PHE A 74 -4.07 1.16 1.99
C PHE A 74 -4.86 0.91 3.27
N ARG A 75 -6.18 1.08 3.22
CA ARG A 75 -7.07 0.91 4.37
C ARG A 75 -7.72 -0.46 4.34
N ARG A 76 -7.70 -1.14 5.47
CA ARG A 76 -8.41 -2.40 5.68
C ARG A 76 -9.63 -2.19 6.58
N SER A 77 -10.78 -2.68 6.12
CA SER A 77 -11.98 -2.88 6.94
C SER A 77 -12.34 -4.36 6.93
N LYS A 78 -13.24 -4.79 7.82
CA LYS A 78 -13.68 -6.21 7.88
C LYS A 78 -14.41 -6.65 6.59
N GLU A 79 -15.01 -5.71 5.87
CA GLU A 79 -15.89 -6.00 4.74
C GLU A 79 -15.21 -5.70 3.40
N PHE A 80 -14.31 -4.72 3.36
CA PHE A 80 -13.64 -4.26 2.13
C PHE A 80 -12.21 -3.80 2.42
N MET A 81 -11.35 -3.87 1.39
CA MET A 81 -10.05 -3.22 1.39
C MET A 81 -10.08 -2.07 0.38
N SER A 82 -9.48 -0.93 0.70
CA SER A 82 -9.44 0.22 -0.20
C SER A 82 -8.03 0.75 -0.30
N LEU A 83 -7.50 0.82 -1.52
CA LEU A 83 -6.22 1.46 -1.82
C LEU A 83 -6.48 2.90 -2.22
N LEU A 84 -6.03 3.83 -1.40
CA LEU A 84 -6.05 5.25 -1.72
C LEU A 84 -4.65 5.69 -2.17
N ILE A 85 -4.54 6.10 -3.44
CA ILE A 85 -3.35 6.78 -3.98
C ILE A 85 -3.75 8.22 -4.29
N MET A 86 -3.20 9.14 -3.53
CA MET A 86 -3.39 10.57 -3.75
C MET A 86 -2.08 11.00 -4.41
N HIS A 87 -2.03 11.35 -5.70
CA HIS A 87 -2.52 12.62 -6.23
C HIS A 87 -2.77 12.55 -7.76
N LEU A 88 -3.94 12.98 -8.23
CA LEU A 88 -4.18 13.34 -9.65
C LEU A 88 -3.84 14.81 -9.95
N SER A 89 -3.92 15.65 -8.93
CA SER A 89 -3.48 17.04 -8.86
C SER A 89 -3.20 17.37 -7.38
N PRO A 90 -2.70 18.55 -7.00
CA PRO A 90 -2.63 18.94 -5.58
C PRO A 90 -3.96 18.74 -4.84
N ASP A 91 -5.09 18.81 -5.55
CA ASP A 91 -6.43 18.89 -4.97
C ASP A 91 -7.30 17.64 -5.19
N ARG A 92 -6.93 16.74 -6.13
CA ARG A 92 -7.75 15.57 -6.50
C ARG A 92 -7.08 14.25 -6.12
N LYS A 93 -7.86 13.41 -5.43
CA LYS A 93 -7.46 12.13 -4.83
C LYS A 93 -8.17 10.99 -5.56
N VAL A 94 -7.48 9.89 -5.85
CA VAL A 94 -8.10 8.69 -6.46
C VAL A 94 -8.01 7.49 -5.54
N SER A 95 -9.10 6.75 -5.46
CA SER A 95 -9.21 5.49 -4.74
C SER A 95 -9.49 4.35 -5.68
N LEU A 96 -8.95 3.19 -5.34
CA LEU A 96 -9.22 1.91 -5.99
C LEU A 96 -9.67 0.94 -4.89
N ASP A 97 -10.90 0.47 -4.97
CA ASP A 97 -11.46 -0.45 -3.97
C ASP A 97 -11.16 -1.89 -4.37
N TYR A 98 -10.73 -2.72 -3.43
CA TYR A 98 -10.43 -4.12 -3.64
C TYR A 98 -11.46 -4.99 -2.92
N ASP A 99 -12.15 -5.86 -3.67
CA ASP A 99 -13.01 -6.90 -3.12
C ASP A 99 -12.19 -8.18 -2.92
N PRO A 100 -11.93 -8.62 -1.67
CA PRO A 100 -11.16 -9.83 -1.41
C PRO A 100 -11.86 -11.12 -1.84
N LYS A 101 -13.19 -11.15 -1.94
CA LYS A 101 -13.97 -12.31 -2.38
C LYS A 101 -13.86 -12.47 -3.89
N MET A 102 -14.04 -11.38 -4.64
CA MET A 102 -13.93 -11.40 -6.10
C MET A 102 -12.47 -11.36 -6.58
N LYS A 103 -11.54 -10.91 -5.73
CA LYS A 103 -10.13 -10.64 -6.06
C LYS A 103 -9.98 -9.65 -7.23
N LEU A 104 -10.83 -8.63 -7.24
CA LEU A 104 -10.87 -7.59 -8.27
C LEU A 104 -10.76 -6.22 -7.62
N PHE A 105 -10.22 -5.29 -8.40
CA PHE A 105 -10.23 -3.88 -8.09
C PHE A 105 -11.38 -3.16 -8.80
N PHE A 106 -11.88 -2.09 -8.20
CA PHE A 106 -13.01 -1.31 -8.68
C PHE A 106 -12.71 0.19 -8.59
N MET A 107 -13.07 0.94 -9.64
CA MET A 107 -13.04 2.40 -9.67
C MET A 107 -14.18 2.89 -10.55
N ASP A 108 -15.02 3.81 -10.06
CA ASP A 108 -16.11 4.41 -10.85
C ASP A 108 -16.93 3.37 -11.67
N TRP A 109 -17.25 2.22 -11.06
CA TRP A 109 -17.97 1.06 -11.62
C TRP A 109 -17.16 0.14 -12.55
N ASP A 110 -15.97 0.54 -12.98
CA ASP A 110 -15.07 -0.31 -13.77
C ASP A 110 -14.37 -1.35 -12.91
N GLN A 111 -14.07 -2.51 -13.51
CA GLN A 111 -13.38 -3.62 -12.84
C GLN A 111 -11.98 -3.83 -13.43
N TYR A 112 -11.02 -4.07 -12.56
CA TYR A 112 -9.62 -4.27 -12.93
C TYR A 112 -9.06 -5.53 -12.31
N LYS A 113 -8.43 -6.37 -13.14
CA LYS A 113 -7.80 -7.61 -12.69
C LYS A 113 -6.39 -7.32 -12.16
N PRO A 114 -6.08 -7.66 -10.89
CA PRO A 114 -4.74 -7.51 -10.34
C PRO A 114 -3.76 -8.54 -10.91
N LEU A 115 -2.47 -8.23 -10.83
CA LEU A 115 -1.41 -9.19 -11.17
C LEU A 115 -1.17 -10.21 -10.05
N LYS A 116 -1.15 -9.75 -8.79
CA LYS A 116 -0.92 -10.58 -7.61
C LYS A 116 -1.74 -10.06 -6.42
N THR A 117 -2.27 -10.98 -5.63
CA THR A 117 -3.14 -10.66 -4.48
C THR A 117 -2.91 -11.57 -3.26
N ASP A 118 -1.84 -12.33 -3.25
CA ASP A 118 -1.49 -13.29 -2.20
C ASP A 118 -1.09 -12.61 -0.88
N THR A 119 -0.69 -11.34 -0.92
CA THR A 119 -0.36 -10.53 0.26
C THR A 119 -0.94 -9.13 0.12
N GLU A 120 -1.18 -8.43 1.24
CA GLU A 120 -1.62 -7.01 1.22
C GLU A 120 -0.64 -6.14 0.41
N LYS A 121 0.66 -6.41 0.53
CA LYS A 121 1.69 -5.70 -0.25
C LYS A 121 1.57 -5.94 -1.76
N ASN A 122 1.26 -7.17 -2.18
CA ASN A 122 1.00 -7.49 -3.58
C ASN A 122 -0.29 -6.87 -4.10
N ILE A 123 -1.32 -6.77 -3.24
CA ILE A 123 -2.55 -6.02 -3.53
C ILE A 123 -2.19 -4.55 -3.78
N VAL A 124 -1.48 -3.89 -2.86
CA VAL A 124 -1.01 -2.49 -3.00
C VAL A 124 -0.24 -2.30 -4.30
N MET A 125 0.78 -3.13 -4.55
CA MET A 125 1.59 -3.05 -5.77
C MET A 125 0.76 -3.23 -7.05
N SER A 126 -0.17 -4.19 -7.07
CA SER A 126 -1.07 -4.37 -8.22
C SER A 126 -1.98 -3.17 -8.43
N GLY A 127 -2.51 -2.58 -7.36
CA GLY A 127 -3.36 -1.39 -7.44
C GLY A 127 -2.62 -0.15 -7.95
N ILE A 128 -1.35 0.04 -7.54
CA ILE A 128 -0.49 1.10 -8.09
C ILE A 128 -0.31 0.96 -9.60
N LEU A 129 -0.05 -0.26 -10.09
CA LEU A 129 0.13 -0.52 -11.52
C LEU A 129 -1.17 -0.24 -12.31
N ILE A 130 -2.32 -0.67 -11.79
CA ILE A 130 -3.64 -0.39 -12.39
C ILE A 130 -3.88 1.12 -12.48
N LEU A 131 -3.66 1.85 -11.39
CA LEU A 131 -3.87 3.30 -11.37
C LEU A 131 -2.95 4.04 -12.32
N ASN A 132 -1.71 3.56 -12.50
CA ASN A 132 -0.82 4.12 -13.51
C ASN A 132 -1.35 3.89 -14.93
N GLU A 133 -1.81 2.67 -15.26
CA GLU A 133 -2.36 2.35 -16.58
C GLU A 133 -3.59 3.22 -16.90
N ILE A 134 -4.48 3.40 -15.93
CA ILE A 134 -5.65 4.29 -16.10
C ILE A 134 -5.21 5.73 -16.36
N SER A 135 -4.24 6.23 -15.60
CA SER A 135 -3.71 7.59 -15.78
C SER A 135 -3.04 7.81 -17.13
N GLU A 136 -2.49 6.77 -17.76
CA GLU A 136 -1.87 6.88 -19.08
C GLU A 136 -2.90 6.87 -20.20
N ASN A 137 -3.99 6.11 -20.06
CA ASN A 137 -5.06 6.04 -21.06
C ASN A 137 -5.96 7.29 -21.09
N GLN A 138 -5.87 8.16 -20.08
CA GLN A 138 -6.62 9.42 -20.00
C GLN A 138 -5.86 10.63 -20.58
N LYS A 139 -4.61 10.46 -21.04
CA LYS A 139 -3.80 11.51 -21.69
C LYS A 139 -3.91 11.42 -23.21
#